data_AF-A0A442UEC7-F1
#
_entry.id   AF-A0A442UEC7-F1
#
_cell.length_a   1.000
_cell.length_b   1.000
_cell.length_c   1.000
_cell.angle_alpha   90.00
_cell.angle_beta   90.00
_cell.angle_gamma   90.00
#
_symmetry.space_group_name_H-M   'P 1'
#
loop_
_entity.id
_entity.type
_entity.pdbx_description
1 polymer ?
#
loop_
_entity_poly.entity_id
_entity_poly.type
_entity_poly.pdbx_seq_one_letter_code
_entity_poly.pdbx_strand_id
1 'polypeptide(L)'
;MEYTSETIDSTTGEIVQAPIGSWITITEYGETKGVGRKQVRDVLSRLGILQDEIEDHTPKHASFAERKLTTRRRLTTKSIRSGLGKRLFSVVGRPFDVISPKGQAWIDQRWADTVQTIKTDITSSPVAVAAQVALGEFMVGRRHKLDPEGQVRWLLDHFPNVAQADMSRITGASPRMVSHYVSNRADQISKPKAQIKVTLKVP
;
A
#
# COMPACT_ATOMS: atom_id res chain seq x y z
N MET A 1 -10.64 5.50 20.33
CA MET A 1 -9.51 5.53 21.29
C MET A 1 -9.11 6.98 21.46
N GLU A 2 -9.13 7.53 22.66
CA GLU A 2 -8.66 8.90 22.93
C GLU A 2 -7.16 8.87 23.17
N TYR A 3 -6.40 9.67 22.43
CA TYR A 3 -4.95 9.77 22.61
C TYR A 3 -4.64 11.08 23.33
N THR A 4 -4.02 10.98 24.49
CA THR A 4 -3.52 12.13 25.25
C THR A 4 -2.10 12.50 24.80
N SER A 5 -1.72 13.77 24.92
CA SER A 5 -0.30 14.15 24.97
C SER A 5 0.02 14.61 26.35
N GLU A 6 1.14 14.11 26.85
CA GLU A 6 1.82 14.66 28.00
C GLU A 6 2.67 15.84 27.52
N THR A 7 2.31 17.03 27.98
CA THR A 7 3.09 18.25 27.76
C THR A 7 3.47 18.79 29.12
N ILE A 8 4.74 19.14 29.28
CA ILE A 8 5.24 19.77 30.51
C ILE A 8 4.87 21.25 30.42
N ASP A 9 4.06 21.72 31.36
CA ASP A 9 3.77 23.14 31.49
C ASP A 9 5.04 23.85 31.98
N SER A 10 5.58 24.74 31.17
CA SER A 10 6.81 25.49 31.47
C SER A 10 6.67 26.43 32.67
N THR A 11 5.44 26.69 33.13
CA THR A 11 5.13 27.63 34.21
C THR A 11 5.01 26.93 35.55
N THR A 12 4.39 25.74 35.57
CA THR A 12 4.11 24.98 36.80
C THR A 12 5.03 23.78 36.98
N GLY A 13 5.71 23.33 35.91
CA GLY A 13 6.53 22.12 35.90
C GLY A 13 5.72 20.83 35.94
N GLU A 14 4.39 20.90 35.90
CA GLU A 14 3.51 19.75 35.97
C GLU A 14 3.27 19.15 34.58
N ILE A 15 3.08 17.82 34.55
CA ILE A 15 2.69 17.10 33.33
C ILE A 15 1.19 17.29 33.15
N VAL A 16 0.80 18.11 32.17
CA VAL A 16 -0.61 18.34 31.84
C VAL A 16 -1.00 17.39 30.71
N GLN A 17 -1.97 16.51 30.98
CA GLN A 17 -2.60 15.67 29.97
C GLN A 17 -3.71 16.47 29.28
N ALA A 18 -3.45 16.91 28.06
CA ALA A 18 -4.47 17.56 27.24
C ALA A 18 -5.15 16.54 26.31
N PRO A 19 -6.50 16.50 26.24
CA PRO A 19 -7.21 15.71 25.25
C PRO A 19 -6.99 16.33 23.86
N ILE A 20 -6.17 15.70 23.01
CA ILE A 20 -5.79 16.26 21.69
C ILE A 20 -6.84 15.94 20.60
N GLY A 21 -8.08 15.64 21.01
CA GLY A 21 -9.10 15.04 20.15
C GLY A 21 -8.75 13.60 19.73
N SER A 22 -9.62 12.99 18.94
CA SER A 22 -9.46 11.60 18.48
C SER A 22 -8.41 11.53 17.37
N TRP A 23 -7.13 11.46 17.73
CA TRP A 23 -6.13 10.95 16.79
C TRP A 23 -6.51 9.52 16.42
N ILE A 24 -6.38 9.17 15.15
CA ILE A 24 -6.71 7.80 14.71
C ILE A 24 -5.61 7.29 13.79
N THR A 25 -5.38 5.99 13.81
CA THR A 25 -4.46 5.34 12.89
C THR A 25 -4.97 5.44 11.46
N ILE A 26 -4.07 5.28 10.49
CA ILE A 26 -4.44 5.22 9.06
C ILE A 26 -5.50 4.13 8.79
N THR A 27 -5.43 3.01 9.52
CA THR A 27 -6.39 1.91 9.36
C THR A 27 -7.77 2.32 9.86
N GLU A 28 -7.86 2.87 11.07
CA GLU A 28 -9.13 3.36 11.64
C GLU A 28 -9.74 4.47 10.77
N TYR A 29 -8.92 5.38 10.22
CA TYR A 29 -9.39 6.37 9.26
C TYR A 29 -9.95 5.73 7.98
N GLY A 30 -9.36 4.62 7.51
CA GLY A 30 -9.93 3.88 6.37
C GLY A 30 -11.30 3.27 6.68
N GLU A 31 -11.47 2.78 7.90
CA GLU A 31 -12.74 2.22 8.38
C GLU A 31 -13.84 3.27 8.42
N THR A 32 -13.55 4.52 8.83
CA THR A 32 -14.55 5.61 8.78
C THR A 32 -14.99 5.98 7.36
N LYS A 33 -14.19 5.63 6.35
CA LYS A 33 -14.51 5.81 4.92
C LYS A 33 -15.07 4.55 4.27
N GLY A 34 -15.26 3.46 5.03
CA GLY A 34 -15.73 2.18 4.52
C GLY A 34 -14.76 1.51 3.55
N VAL A 35 -13.47 1.83 3.61
CA VAL A 35 -12.45 1.28 2.69
C VAL A 35 -11.45 0.41 3.41
N GLY A 36 -10.91 -0.58 2.69
CA GLY A 36 -9.88 -1.46 3.21
C GLY A 36 -8.54 -0.76 3.45
N ARG A 37 -7.70 -1.38 4.28
CA ARG A 37 -6.33 -0.96 4.62
C ARG A 37 -5.46 -0.55 3.42
N LYS A 38 -5.66 -1.19 2.28
CA LYS A 38 -4.90 -0.94 1.06
C LYS A 38 -5.35 0.33 0.37
N GLN A 39 -6.66 0.42 0.11
CA GLN A 39 -7.29 1.55 -0.57
C GLN A 39 -7.08 2.86 0.18
N VAL A 40 -7.21 2.87 1.52
CA VAL A 40 -6.91 4.08 2.30
C VAL A 40 -5.46 4.53 2.11
N ARG A 41 -4.49 3.60 2.09
CA ARG A 41 -3.08 3.93 1.88
C ARG A 41 -2.82 4.43 0.46
N ASP A 42 -3.50 3.90 -0.55
CA ASP A 42 -3.35 4.38 -1.94
C ASP A 42 -3.90 5.82 -2.07
N VAL A 43 -5.06 6.10 -1.50
CA VAL A 43 -5.65 7.45 -1.50
C VAL A 43 -4.74 8.44 -0.76
N LEU A 44 -4.27 8.09 0.45
CA LEU A 44 -3.39 8.97 1.22
C LEU A 44 -2.01 9.15 0.56
N SER A 45 -1.50 8.15 -0.17
CA SER A 45 -0.30 8.32 -0.99
C SER A 45 -0.55 9.27 -2.17
N ARG A 46 -1.70 9.17 -2.84
CA ARG A 46 -2.07 10.08 -3.95
C ARG A 46 -2.24 11.53 -3.48
N LEU A 47 -2.74 11.71 -2.26
CA LEU A 47 -2.80 13.02 -1.58
C LEU A 47 -1.42 13.57 -1.15
N GLY A 48 -0.34 12.80 -1.28
CA GLY A 48 0.99 13.19 -0.84
C GLY A 48 1.19 13.15 0.69
N ILE A 49 0.26 12.51 1.41
CA ILE A 49 0.35 12.35 2.86
C ILE A 49 1.27 11.18 3.21
N LEU A 50 1.25 10.11 2.41
CA LEU A 50 2.10 8.95 2.61
C LEU A 50 3.18 8.81 1.54
N GLN A 51 4.37 8.40 1.97
CA GLN A 51 5.50 8.01 1.13
C GLN A 51 5.98 6.61 1.50
N ASP A 52 6.65 5.93 0.58
CA ASP A 52 7.34 4.68 0.87
C ASP A 52 8.65 4.98 1.63
N GLU A 53 8.84 4.30 2.76
CA GLU A 53 10.03 4.34 3.60
C GLU A 53 10.57 2.91 3.73
N ILE A 54 11.88 2.74 3.58
CA ILE A 54 12.55 1.45 3.76
C ILE A 54 12.96 1.35 5.23
N GLU A 55 12.36 0.41 5.94
CA GLU A 55 12.71 0.10 7.33
C GLU A 55 13.64 -1.10 7.38
N ASP A 56 14.76 -0.95 8.08
CA ASP A 56 15.65 -2.04 8.40
C ASP A 56 15.14 -2.77 9.66
N HIS A 57 14.78 -4.04 9.51
CA HIS A 57 14.36 -4.91 10.62
C HIS A 57 15.42 -5.95 10.96
N THR A 58 16.66 -5.76 10.53
CA THR A 58 17.76 -6.66 10.79
C THR A 58 18.13 -6.58 12.28
N PRO A 59 18.19 -7.70 13.01
CA PRO A 59 18.73 -7.72 14.37
C PRO A 59 20.11 -7.06 14.40
N LYS A 60 20.45 -6.34 15.48
CA LYS A 60 21.73 -5.62 15.58
C LYS A 60 22.98 -6.50 15.36
N HIS A 61 22.85 -7.81 15.59
CA HIS A 61 23.93 -8.79 15.47
C HIS A 61 23.82 -9.66 14.21
N ALA A 62 22.82 -9.46 13.36
CA ALA A 62 22.65 -10.22 12.14
C ALA A 62 23.66 -9.77 11.07
N SER A 63 24.13 -10.73 10.28
CA SER A 63 25.07 -10.47 9.19
C SER A 63 24.41 -9.68 8.07
N PHE A 64 25.20 -9.06 7.19
CA PHE A 64 24.66 -8.33 6.04
C PHE A 64 23.76 -9.20 5.14
N ALA A 65 24.06 -10.50 5.04
CA ALA A 65 23.28 -11.46 4.26
C ALA A 65 21.88 -11.73 4.85
N GLU A 66 21.68 -11.42 6.13
CA GLU A 66 20.41 -11.64 6.86
C GLU A 66 19.55 -10.36 6.90
N ARG A 67 19.91 -9.35 6.11
CA ARG A 67 19.21 -8.06 6.13
C ARG A 67 17.75 -8.21 5.73
N LYS A 68 16.86 -7.80 6.63
CA LYS A 68 15.41 -7.82 6.40
C LYS A 68 14.87 -6.41 6.22
N LEU A 69 14.96 -5.92 4.99
CA LEU A 69 14.40 -4.64 4.61
C LEU A 69 12.90 -4.78 4.33
N THR A 70 12.09 -3.92 4.92
CA THR A 70 10.64 -3.88 4.66
C THR A 70 10.24 -2.47 4.26
N THR A 71 9.57 -2.35 3.12
CA THR A 71 9.02 -1.07 2.68
C THR A 71 7.66 -0.84 3.35
N ARG A 72 7.49 0.33 3.96
CA ARG A 72 6.24 0.74 4.61
C ARG A 72 5.81 2.11 4.12
N ARG A 73 4.50 2.30 3.96
CA ARG A 73 3.92 3.62 3.71
C ARG A 73 3.80 4.40 4.99
N ARG A 74 4.41 5.57 5.00
CA ARG A 74 4.63 6.40 6.16
C ARG A 74 4.27 7.85 5.91
N LEU A 75 3.87 8.59 6.94
CA LEU A 75 3.61 10.02 6.84
C LEU A 75 4.84 10.76 6.29
N THR A 76 4.61 11.63 5.32
CA THR A 76 5.67 12.49 4.79
C THR A 76 6.12 13.50 5.83
N THR A 77 7.39 13.89 5.80
CA THR A 77 7.94 14.94 6.68
C THR A 77 7.13 16.23 6.59
N LYS A 78 6.64 16.57 5.39
CA LYS A 78 5.76 17.73 5.15
C LYS A 78 4.44 17.61 5.92
N SER A 79 3.79 16.45 5.88
CA SER A 79 2.53 16.20 6.59
C SER A 79 2.69 16.30 8.10
N ILE A 80 3.80 15.77 8.63
CA ILE A 80 4.14 15.86 10.06
C ILE A 80 4.36 17.33 10.46
N ARG A 81 5.20 18.06 9.72
CA ARG A 81 5.47 19.50 9.97
C ARG A 81 4.21 20.37 9.88
N SER A 82 3.27 19.99 9.02
CA SER A 82 2.00 20.70 8.84
C SER A 82 0.95 20.36 9.92
N GLY A 83 1.27 19.44 10.84
CA GLY A 83 0.37 19.00 11.90
C GLY A 83 -0.78 18.11 11.43
N LEU A 84 -0.67 17.47 10.26
CA LEU A 84 -1.70 16.55 9.74
C LEU A 84 -1.64 15.18 10.41
N GLY A 85 -0.50 14.84 11.00
CA GLY A 85 -0.30 13.56 11.66
C GLY A 85 1.02 13.55 12.41
N LYS A 86 1.27 12.45 13.12
CA LYS A 86 2.56 12.22 13.79
C LYS A 86 2.88 10.74 13.80
N ARG A 87 4.16 10.43 13.94
CA ARG A 87 4.64 9.08 14.22
C ARG A 87 4.66 8.87 15.72
N LEU A 88 3.98 7.84 16.19
CA LEU A 88 4.08 7.37 17.57
C LEU A 88 5.08 6.24 17.64
N PHE A 89 5.99 6.35 18.60
CA PHE A 89 6.98 5.32 18.92
C PHE A 89 6.46 4.54 20.13
N SER A 90 6.19 3.26 19.94
CA SER A 90 5.80 2.38 21.05
C SER A 90 7.07 1.87 21.75
N VAL A 91 7.01 1.75 23.07
CA VAL A 91 8.09 1.18 23.89
C VAL A 91 8.31 -0.31 23.57
N VAL A 92 7.23 -1.03 23.29
CA VAL A 92 7.23 -2.51 23.08
C VAL A 92 6.86 -2.88 21.63
N GLY A 93 6.44 -1.90 20.83
CA GLY A 93 5.87 -2.09 19.50
C GLY A 93 6.62 -1.33 18.42
N ARG A 94 6.21 -1.57 17.17
CA ARG A 94 6.76 -0.85 16.03
C ARG A 94 6.16 0.56 15.98
N PRO A 95 6.93 1.55 15.51
CA PRO A 95 6.37 2.88 15.28
C PRO A 95 5.19 2.81 14.31
N PHE A 96 4.13 3.57 14.58
CA PHE A 96 2.95 3.65 13.74
C PHE A 96 2.52 5.11 13.58
N ASP A 97 1.82 5.38 12.49
CA ASP A 97 1.44 6.74 12.13
C ASP A 97 -0.03 6.97 12.47
N VAL A 98 -0.31 8.15 13.03
CA VAL A 98 -1.65 8.60 13.41
C VAL A 98 -1.96 9.94 12.75
N ILE A 99 -3.24 10.15 12.46
CA ILE A 99 -3.77 11.32 11.78
C ILE A 99 -4.45 12.21 12.83
N SER A 100 -4.08 13.48 12.87
CA SER A 100 -4.68 14.46 13.78
C SER A 100 -6.10 14.81 13.35
N PRO A 101 -6.95 15.38 14.22
CA PRO A 101 -8.26 15.92 13.79
C PRO A 101 -8.15 16.91 12.62
N LYS A 102 -7.12 17.76 12.63
CA LYS A 102 -6.78 18.66 11.52
C LYS A 102 -6.46 17.88 10.24
N GLY A 103 -5.67 16.81 10.35
CA GLY A 103 -5.36 15.91 9.25
C GLY A 103 -6.60 15.26 8.67
N GLN A 104 -7.48 14.74 9.52
CA GLN A 104 -8.75 14.14 9.12
C GLN A 104 -9.59 15.13 8.31
N ALA A 105 -9.80 16.35 8.82
CA ALA A 105 -10.54 17.40 8.11
C ALA A 105 -9.88 17.76 6.76
N TRP A 106 -8.54 17.85 6.72
CA TRP A 106 -7.81 18.15 5.49
C TRP A 106 -7.98 17.05 4.43
N ILE A 107 -7.94 15.78 4.86
CA ILE A 107 -8.12 14.63 3.97
C ILE A 107 -9.56 14.57 3.48
N ASP A 108 -10.53 14.76 4.38
CA ASP A 108 -11.96 14.67 4.08
C ASP A 108 -12.38 15.62 2.96
N GLN A 109 -11.86 16.85 2.98
CA GLN A 109 -12.09 17.85 1.92
C GLN A 109 -11.62 17.40 0.52
N ARG A 110 -10.66 16.48 0.45
CA ARG A 110 -10.00 16.07 -0.81
C ARG A 110 -10.26 14.62 -1.18
N TRP A 111 -10.99 13.90 -0.33
CA TRP A 111 -11.17 12.46 -0.42
C TRP A 111 -11.92 12.07 -1.69
N ALA A 112 -13.10 12.67 -1.92
CA ALA A 112 -13.97 12.34 -3.04
C ALA A 112 -13.26 12.55 -4.39
N ASP A 113 -12.64 13.72 -4.57
CA ASP A 113 -11.91 14.07 -5.79
C ASP A 113 -10.74 13.13 -6.04
N THR A 114 -10.00 12.76 -5.00
CA THR A 114 -8.87 11.84 -5.12
C THR A 114 -9.33 10.44 -5.51
N VAL A 115 -10.39 9.93 -4.87
CA VAL A 115 -10.98 8.62 -5.22
C VAL A 115 -11.48 8.64 -6.66
N GLN A 116 -12.13 9.73 -7.08
CA GLN A 116 -12.62 9.87 -8.46
C GLN A 116 -11.46 9.94 -9.46
N THR A 117 -10.37 10.62 -9.12
CA THR A 117 -9.15 10.67 -9.95
C THR A 117 -8.56 9.29 -10.14
N ILE A 118 -8.42 8.50 -9.05
CA ILE A 118 -7.92 7.12 -9.12
C ILE A 118 -8.83 6.25 -10.01
N LYS A 119 -10.15 6.39 -9.89
CA LYS A 119 -11.10 5.67 -10.75
C LYS A 119 -10.97 6.10 -12.22
N THR A 120 -10.84 7.40 -12.48
CA THR A 120 -10.70 7.94 -13.83
C THR A 120 -9.39 7.49 -14.48
N ASP A 121 -8.29 7.46 -13.71
CA ASP A 121 -6.99 6.94 -14.17
C ASP A 121 -7.15 5.47 -14.64
N ILE A 122 -7.90 4.65 -13.92
CA ILE A 122 -8.21 3.26 -14.34
C ILE A 122 -9.14 3.25 -15.56
N THR A 123 -10.13 4.13 -15.61
CA THR A 123 -11.16 4.18 -16.67
C THR A 123 -10.61 4.69 -18.01
N SER A 124 -9.50 5.43 -17.98
CA SER A 124 -8.80 5.92 -19.18
C SER A 124 -8.27 4.80 -20.08
N SER A 125 -8.12 3.58 -19.55
CA SER A 125 -7.69 2.39 -20.29
C SER A 125 -8.86 1.39 -20.38
N PRO A 126 -9.53 1.25 -21.56
CA PRO A 126 -10.62 0.30 -21.73
C PRO A 126 -10.21 -1.14 -21.40
N VAL A 127 -8.95 -1.49 -21.70
CA VAL A 127 -8.37 -2.79 -21.35
C VAL A 127 -8.25 -2.95 -19.83
N ALA A 128 -7.83 -1.91 -19.11
CA ALA A 128 -7.74 -1.95 -17.65
C ALA A 128 -9.12 -2.10 -16.98
N VAL A 129 -10.15 -1.44 -17.51
CA VAL A 129 -11.53 -1.58 -17.02
C VAL A 129 -12.03 -3.01 -17.21
N ALA A 130 -11.91 -3.55 -18.43
CA ALA A 130 -12.32 -4.92 -18.73
C ALA A 130 -11.58 -5.92 -17.84
N ALA A 131 -10.26 -5.73 -17.67
CA ALA A 131 -9.43 -6.58 -16.83
C ALA A 131 -9.81 -6.49 -15.34
N GLN A 132 -10.14 -5.31 -14.83
CA GLN A 132 -10.58 -5.11 -13.45
C GLN A 132 -11.92 -5.80 -13.18
N VAL A 133 -12.90 -5.63 -14.07
CA VAL A 133 -14.21 -6.26 -13.96
C VAL A 133 -14.07 -7.77 -13.99
N ALA A 134 -13.37 -8.31 -14.99
CA ALA A 134 -13.19 -9.75 -15.15
C ALA A 134 -12.43 -10.38 -13.97
N LEU A 135 -11.39 -9.70 -13.45
CA LEU A 135 -10.69 -10.17 -12.25
C LEU A 135 -11.61 -10.15 -11.02
N GLY A 136 -12.45 -9.12 -10.89
CA GLY A 136 -13.44 -9.01 -9.82
C GLY A 136 -14.43 -10.17 -9.85
N GLU A 137 -15.04 -10.44 -11.01
CA GLU A 137 -15.96 -11.56 -11.23
C GLU A 137 -15.29 -12.90 -10.94
N PHE A 138 -14.07 -13.10 -11.44
CA PHE A 138 -13.30 -14.31 -11.18
C PHE A 138 -13.04 -14.53 -9.69
N MET A 139 -12.83 -13.46 -8.93
CA MET A 139 -12.56 -13.52 -7.49
C MET A 139 -13.81 -13.82 -6.66
N VAL A 140 -15.01 -13.48 -7.13
CA VAL A 140 -16.29 -13.76 -6.43
C VAL A 140 -16.55 -15.27 -6.34
N GLY A 141 -16.26 -16.02 -7.41
CA GLY A 141 -16.49 -17.47 -7.46
C GLY A 141 -15.43 -18.31 -6.74
N ARG A 142 -14.39 -17.71 -6.17
CA ARG A 142 -13.25 -18.45 -5.60
C ARG A 142 -13.40 -18.73 -4.11
N ARG A 143 -13.19 -19.99 -3.74
CA ARG A 143 -13.02 -20.42 -2.34
C ARG A 143 -11.82 -19.75 -1.64
N HIS A 144 -10.74 -19.52 -2.39
CA HIS A 144 -9.54 -18.84 -1.89
C HIS A 144 -9.19 -17.64 -2.78
N LYS A 145 -9.20 -16.45 -2.20
CA LYS A 145 -8.82 -15.21 -2.88
C LYS A 145 -7.37 -15.29 -3.35
N LEU A 146 -7.12 -14.86 -4.58
CA LEU A 146 -5.76 -14.70 -5.08
C LEU A 146 -5.03 -13.62 -4.29
N ASP A 147 -3.78 -13.91 -3.93
CA ASP A 147 -2.84 -12.91 -3.46
C ASP A 147 -2.40 -11.98 -4.63
N PRO A 148 -1.68 -10.89 -4.35
CA PRO A 148 -1.30 -9.94 -5.41
C PRO A 148 -0.52 -10.58 -6.56
N GLU A 149 0.34 -11.56 -6.27
CA GLU A 149 1.07 -12.29 -7.30
C GLU A 149 0.14 -13.11 -8.20
N GLY A 150 -0.77 -13.88 -7.61
CA GLY A 150 -1.77 -14.65 -8.34
C GLY A 150 -2.67 -13.77 -9.21
N GLN A 151 -3.05 -12.59 -8.73
CA GLN A 151 -3.83 -11.63 -9.51
C GLN A 151 -3.05 -11.11 -10.72
N VAL A 152 -1.77 -10.73 -10.55
CA VAL A 152 -0.92 -10.27 -11.66
C VAL A 152 -0.72 -11.39 -12.70
N ARG A 153 -0.49 -12.63 -12.26
CA ARG A 153 -0.35 -13.78 -13.18
C ARG A 153 -1.64 -14.04 -13.95
N TRP A 154 -2.79 -14.00 -13.29
CA TRP A 154 -4.09 -14.15 -13.94
C TRP A 154 -4.33 -13.07 -15.00
N LEU A 155 -3.99 -11.81 -14.67
CA LEU A 155 -4.08 -10.69 -15.62
C LEU A 155 -3.18 -10.88 -16.84
N LEU A 156 -1.94 -11.35 -16.65
CA LEU A 156 -1.04 -11.66 -17.77
C LEU A 156 -1.60 -12.74 -18.70
N ASP A 157 -2.24 -13.76 -18.12
CA ASP A 157 -2.75 -14.90 -18.88
C ASP A 157 -4.04 -14.55 -19.68
N HIS A 158 -4.88 -13.63 -19.18
CA HIS A 158 -6.19 -13.31 -19.78
C HIS A 158 -6.23 -11.95 -20.49
N PHE A 159 -5.36 -11.02 -20.10
CA PHE A 159 -5.27 -9.65 -20.63
C PHE A 159 -3.81 -9.30 -20.94
N PRO A 160 -3.18 -9.95 -21.94
CA PRO A 160 -1.74 -9.81 -22.19
C PRO A 160 -1.30 -8.38 -22.55
N ASN A 161 -2.24 -7.53 -22.97
CA ASN A 161 -2.01 -6.15 -23.36
C ASN A 161 -2.23 -5.14 -22.22
N VAL A 162 -2.59 -5.58 -21.02
CA VAL A 162 -2.76 -4.66 -19.89
C VAL A 162 -1.39 -4.14 -19.43
N ALA A 163 -1.27 -2.82 -19.28
CA ALA A 163 0.00 -2.21 -18.89
C ALA A 163 0.36 -2.58 -17.44
N GLN A 164 1.65 -2.69 -17.10
CA GLN A 164 2.08 -2.96 -15.72
C GLN A 164 1.61 -1.88 -14.73
N ALA A 165 1.52 -0.62 -15.18
CA ALA A 165 0.94 0.46 -14.39
C ALA A 165 -0.54 0.19 -14.05
N ASP A 166 -1.31 -0.33 -15.00
CA ASP A 166 -2.70 -0.71 -14.79
C ASP A 166 -2.81 -1.95 -13.89
N MET A 167 -1.95 -2.95 -14.05
CA MET A 167 -1.87 -4.08 -13.12
C MET A 167 -1.60 -3.62 -11.70
N SER A 168 -0.69 -2.65 -11.52
CA SER A 168 -0.40 -2.05 -10.20
C SER A 168 -1.63 -1.38 -9.62
N ARG A 169 -2.41 -0.65 -10.42
CA ARG A 169 -3.67 -0.01 -9.97
C ARG A 169 -4.76 -1.03 -9.64
N ILE A 170 -4.97 -2.01 -10.53
CA ILE A 170 -6.03 -3.04 -10.41
C ILE A 170 -5.76 -3.93 -9.19
N THR A 171 -4.55 -4.48 -9.09
CA THR A 171 -4.19 -5.41 -8.01
C THR A 171 -3.80 -4.68 -6.74
N GLY A 172 -3.41 -3.41 -6.84
CA GLY A 172 -2.79 -2.57 -5.81
C GLY A 172 -1.36 -3.00 -5.42
N ALA A 173 -0.72 -3.92 -6.14
CA ALA A 173 0.69 -4.26 -5.93
C ALA A 173 1.58 -3.07 -6.29
N SER A 174 2.74 -2.93 -5.64
CA SER A 174 3.68 -1.86 -6.02
C SER A 174 4.21 -2.09 -7.45
N PRO A 175 4.59 -1.04 -8.19
CA PRO A 175 5.15 -1.19 -9.53
C PRO A 175 6.36 -2.14 -9.57
N ARG A 176 7.21 -2.10 -8.54
CA ARG A 176 8.36 -3.00 -8.40
C ARG A 176 7.93 -4.46 -8.22
N MET A 177 6.90 -4.72 -7.42
CA MET A 177 6.36 -6.07 -7.25
C MET A 177 5.73 -6.58 -8.55
N VAL A 178 4.95 -5.75 -9.24
CA VAL A 178 4.38 -6.12 -10.55
C VAL A 178 5.48 -6.47 -11.53
N SER A 179 6.50 -5.62 -11.67
CA SER A 179 7.64 -5.89 -12.54
C SER A 179 8.33 -7.22 -12.19
N HIS A 180 8.56 -7.48 -10.90
CA HIS A 180 9.12 -8.74 -10.44
C HIS A 180 8.23 -9.95 -10.78
N TYR A 181 6.92 -9.87 -10.58
CA TYR A 181 5.99 -10.96 -10.91
C TYR A 181 5.88 -11.22 -12.41
N VAL A 182 5.92 -10.17 -13.22
CA VAL A 182 5.94 -10.27 -14.69
C VAL A 182 7.20 -10.99 -15.16
N SER A 183 8.38 -10.59 -14.65
CA SER A 183 9.65 -11.26 -14.98
C SER A 183 9.63 -12.73 -14.57
N ASN A 184 9.19 -13.03 -13.35
CA ASN A 184 9.10 -14.42 -12.87
C ASN A 184 8.15 -15.26 -13.74
N ARG A 185 7.03 -14.69 -14.20
CA ARG A 185 6.10 -15.39 -15.09
C ARG A 185 6.71 -15.62 -16.47
N ALA A 186 7.40 -14.65 -17.02
CA ALA A 186 8.12 -14.80 -18.30
C ALA A 186 9.16 -15.92 -18.22
N ASP A 187 9.92 -16.00 -17.13
CA ASP A 187 10.89 -17.06 -16.88
C ASP A 187 10.23 -18.44 -16.72
N GLN A 188 9.09 -18.51 -16.04
CA GLN A 188 8.33 -19.75 -15.89
C GLN A 188 7.76 -20.24 -17.22
N ILE A 189 7.44 -19.36 -18.16
CA ILE A 189 6.94 -19.74 -19.49
C ILE A 189 8.11 -20.10 -20.43
N SER A 190 9.25 -19.43 -20.32
CA SER A 190 10.41 -19.64 -21.19
C SER A 190 11.13 -20.97 -20.92
N LYS A 191 11.27 -21.35 -19.64
CA LYS A 191 11.92 -22.61 -19.21
C LYS A 191 11.32 -23.89 -19.82
N PRO A 192 9.99 -24.14 -19.76
CA PRO A 192 9.39 -25.30 -20.39
C PRO A 192 9.43 -25.23 -21.92
N LYS A 193 9.31 -24.04 -22.54
CA LYS A 193 9.48 -23.89 -24.00
C LYS A 193 10.89 -24.23 -24.48
N ALA A 194 11.91 -23.89 -23.68
CA ALA A 194 13.30 -24.25 -23.96
C ALA A 194 13.53 -25.77 -23.82
N GLN A 195 12.97 -26.41 -22.78
CA GLN A 195 13.06 -27.87 -22.61
C GLN A 195 12.38 -28.63 -23.75
N ILE A 196 11.16 -28.23 -24.16
CA ILE A 196 10.48 -28.84 -25.32
C ILE A 196 11.29 -28.70 -26.60
N LYS A 197 11.91 -27.53 -26.85
CA LYS A 197 12.80 -27.32 -28.01
C LYS A 197 14.07 -28.18 -27.98
N VAL A 198 14.60 -28.49 -26.80
CA VAL A 198 15.77 -29.35 -26.65
C VAL A 198 15.37 -30.82 -26.89
N THR A 199 14.24 -31.27 -26.35
CA THR A 199 13.76 -32.65 -26.54
C THR A 199 13.40 -32.96 -28.00
N LEU A 200 12.88 -31.98 -28.75
CA LEU A 200 12.57 -32.13 -30.18
C LEU A 200 13.78 -31.98 -31.12
N LYS A 201 14.97 -31.65 -30.58
CA LYS A 201 16.22 -31.51 -31.33
C LYS A 201 17.18 -32.70 -31.18
N VAL A 202 16.81 -33.73 -30.43
CA VAL A 202 17.60 -34.96 -30.33
C VAL A 202 17.21 -35.88 -31.50
N PRO A 203 18.15 -36.23 -32.41
CA PRO A 203 17.89 -37.15 -33.51
C PRO A 203 17.66 -38.59 -33.04
#